data_AF-A0A9F7RII7-F1
#
_entry.id   AF-A0A9F7RII7-F1
#
_cell.length_a   1.000
_cell.length_b   1.000
_cell.length_c   1.000
_cell.angle_alpha   90.00
_cell.angle_beta   90.00
_cell.angle_gamma   90.00
#
_symmetry.space_group_name_H-M   'P 1'
#
loop_
_entity.id
_entity.type
_entity.pdbx_description
1 polymer ?
#
loop_
_entity_poly.entity_id
_entity_poly.type
_entity_poly.pdbx_seq_one_letter_code
_entity_poly.pdbx_strand_id
1 'polypeptide(L)'
;MGSGNKSCEELLLHADRLMLLYNLYKGLNDIWESAECTSCLTNKSMSNTTLYFIDRHNQSLTCFEKYSQGNYSELCVECKTSYKVLNDLYSNMSKNKSLCIDVEDAMNSTRYSWSKVYNCSLTREENVPVIAVSSFMLFLPLIFYLSNYLHSEQKKRKLMHPKRAKSSHSLMNIQDKYS
;
A
#
# COMPACT_ATOMS: atom_id res chain seq x y z
N MET A 1 21.98 -23.50 -59.86
CA MET A 1 21.76 -24.42 -58.71
C MET A 1 20.83 -23.72 -57.73
N GLY A 2 19.59 -24.09 -57.49
CA GLY A 2 18.67 -25.04 -58.10
C GLY A 2 17.25 -24.53 -57.83
N SER A 3 16.35 -24.71 -58.80
CA SER A 3 14.91 -24.53 -58.63
C SER A 3 14.42 -25.62 -57.69
N GLY A 4 14.34 -25.30 -56.40
CA GLY A 4 13.86 -26.19 -55.34
C GLY A 4 12.55 -25.64 -54.80
N ASN A 5 11.65 -26.56 -54.44
CA ASN A 5 10.32 -26.35 -53.88
C ASN A 5 10.40 -25.66 -52.49
N LYS A 6 10.93 -24.43 -52.43
CA LYS A 6 11.09 -23.66 -51.20
C LYS A 6 9.79 -22.94 -50.90
N SER A 7 9.31 -23.06 -49.66
CA SER A 7 8.12 -22.35 -49.23
C SER A 7 8.37 -20.84 -49.21
N CYS A 8 7.31 -20.06 -49.39
CA CYS A 8 7.38 -18.61 -49.21
C CYS A 8 7.87 -18.22 -47.82
N GLU A 9 7.65 -19.06 -46.81
CA GLU A 9 8.14 -18.88 -45.45
C GLU A 9 9.67 -18.87 -45.40
N GLU A 10 10.33 -19.88 -45.99
CA GLU A 10 11.79 -19.93 -46.05
C GLU A 10 12.37 -18.78 -46.86
N LEU A 11 11.69 -18.39 -47.95
CA LEU A 11 12.14 -17.32 -48.84
C LEU A 11 11.96 -15.91 -48.27
N LEU A 12 10.97 -15.68 -47.40
CA LEU A 12 10.63 -14.35 -46.90
C LEU A 12 11.00 -14.13 -45.42
N LEU A 13 10.98 -15.18 -44.60
CA LEU A 13 11.25 -15.08 -43.16
C LEU A 13 12.70 -15.44 -42.80
N HIS A 14 13.35 -16.29 -43.60
CA HIS A 14 14.65 -16.90 -43.25
C HIS A 14 15.73 -16.76 -44.33
N ALA A 15 15.45 -16.06 -45.43
CA ALA A 15 16.41 -15.91 -46.54
C ALA A 15 17.56 -14.94 -46.22
N ASP A 16 17.39 -14.07 -45.23
CA ASP A 16 18.39 -13.09 -44.82
C ASP A 16 18.70 -13.18 -43.31
N ARG A 17 19.86 -12.66 -42.91
CA ARG A 17 20.31 -12.69 -41.49
C ARG A 17 19.53 -11.72 -40.59
N LEU A 18 18.94 -10.67 -41.15
CA LEU A 18 18.18 -9.67 -40.41
C LEU A 18 16.78 -10.17 -40.07
N MET A 19 16.22 -11.09 -40.87
CA MET A 19 14.87 -11.65 -40.78
C MET A 19 13.82 -10.56 -40.54
N LEU A 20 13.82 -9.51 -41.37
CA LEU A 20 13.08 -8.27 -41.12
C LEU A 20 11.59 -8.52 -40.87
N LEU A 21 10.94 -9.35 -41.72
CA LEU A 21 9.51 -9.62 -41.62
C LEU A 21 9.16 -10.39 -40.34
N TYR A 22 9.99 -11.36 -39.96
CA TYR A 22 9.83 -12.10 -38.71
C TYR A 22 9.99 -11.19 -37.50
N ASN A 23 11.03 -10.34 -37.49
CA ASN A 23 11.28 -9.41 -36.38
C ASN A 23 10.20 -8.33 -36.27
N LEU A 24 9.66 -7.85 -37.38
CA LEU A 24 8.51 -6.95 -37.38
C LEU A 24 7.28 -7.63 -36.77
N TYR A 25 6.93 -8.82 -37.25
CA TYR A 25 5.79 -9.58 -36.73
C TYR A 25 5.96 -9.86 -35.23
N LYS A 26 7.14 -10.31 -34.82
CA LYS A 26 7.47 -10.55 -33.41
C LYS A 26 7.33 -9.26 -32.59
N GLY A 27 7.89 -8.14 -33.06
CA GLY A 27 7.76 -6.86 -32.36
C GLY A 27 6.31 -6.40 -32.21
N LEU A 28 5.48 -6.59 -33.24
CA LEU A 28 4.04 -6.31 -33.15
C LEU A 28 3.34 -7.23 -32.14
N ASN A 29 3.70 -8.51 -32.09
CA ASN A 29 3.17 -9.45 -31.12
C ASN A 29 3.60 -9.08 -29.69
N ASP A 30 4.86 -8.71 -29.49
CA ASP A 30 5.40 -8.28 -28.20
C ASP A 30 4.70 -7.00 -27.70
N ILE A 31 4.43 -6.04 -28.59
CA ILE A 31 3.63 -4.84 -28.26
C ILE A 31 2.21 -5.24 -27.87
N TRP A 32 1.57 -6.13 -28.63
CA TRP A 32 0.19 -6.57 -28.36
C TRP A 32 0.05 -7.29 -27.01
N GLU A 33 1.01 -8.16 -26.68
CA GLU A 33 1.05 -8.88 -25.40
C GLU A 33 1.37 -7.93 -24.24
N SER A 34 2.40 -7.08 -24.37
CA SER A 34 2.78 -6.14 -23.30
C SER A 34 1.74 -5.06 -23.02
N ALA A 35 0.94 -4.67 -24.03
CA ALA A 35 -0.18 -3.75 -23.88
C ALA A 35 -1.47 -4.42 -23.37
N GLU A 36 -1.46 -5.74 -23.18
CA GLU A 36 -2.61 -6.52 -22.70
C GLU A 36 -3.87 -6.28 -23.54
N CYS A 37 -3.72 -6.08 -24.86
CA CYS A 37 -4.81 -5.73 -25.76
C CYS A 37 -5.93 -6.79 -25.76
N THR A 38 -5.58 -8.05 -25.55
CA THR A 38 -6.53 -9.17 -25.41
C THR A 38 -7.49 -8.98 -24.24
N SER A 39 -7.05 -8.35 -23.14
CA SER A 39 -7.87 -8.10 -21.95
C SER A 39 -9.03 -7.14 -22.20
N CYS A 40 -8.96 -6.32 -23.25
CA CYS A 40 -10.03 -5.41 -23.64
C CYS A 40 -10.98 -5.97 -24.70
N LEU A 41 -10.71 -7.16 -25.22
CA LEU A 41 -11.48 -7.81 -26.26
C LEU A 41 -12.21 -9.05 -25.75
N THR A 42 -13.32 -9.40 -26.38
CA THR A 42 -14.05 -10.65 -26.22
C THR A 42 -14.54 -11.07 -27.60
N ASN A 43 -14.08 -12.21 -28.11
CA ASN A 43 -14.47 -12.73 -29.44
C ASN A 43 -14.39 -11.70 -30.58
N LYS A 44 -13.28 -10.93 -30.63
CA LYS A 44 -12.98 -9.89 -31.64
C LYS A 44 -13.75 -8.57 -31.50
N SER A 45 -14.63 -8.42 -30.52
CA SER A 45 -15.25 -7.14 -30.17
C SER A 45 -14.76 -6.62 -28.82
N MET A 46 -15.02 -5.35 -28.53
CA MET A 46 -14.73 -4.77 -27.22
C MET A 46 -15.48 -5.53 -26.12
N SER A 47 -14.82 -5.78 -24.98
CA SER A 47 -15.46 -6.44 -23.84
C SER A 47 -16.55 -5.53 -23.23
N ASN A 48 -17.63 -6.12 -22.72
CA ASN A 48 -18.69 -5.36 -22.04
C ASN A 48 -18.14 -4.53 -20.87
N THR A 49 -17.13 -5.03 -20.17
CA THR A 49 -16.45 -4.32 -19.07
C THR A 49 -15.69 -3.10 -19.56
N THR A 50 -14.98 -3.21 -20.68
CA THR A 50 -14.24 -2.09 -21.27
C THR A 50 -15.20 -1.03 -21.81
N LEU A 51 -16.28 -1.44 -22.47
CA LEU A 51 -17.33 -0.52 -22.94
C LEU A 51 -17.96 0.25 -21.77
N TYR A 52 -18.27 -0.45 -20.67
CA TYR A 52 -18.79 0.19 -19.47
C TYR A 52 -17.79 1.17 -18.84
N PHE A 53 -16.49 0.83 -18.83
CA PHE A 53 -15.44 1.75 -18.38
C PHE A 53 -15.37 3.01 -19.25
N ILE A 54 -15.39 2.86 -20.58
CA ILE A 54 -15.33 3.98 -21.53
C ILE A 54 -16.54 4.91 -21.35
N ASP A 55 -17.74 4.36 -21.17
CA ASP A 55 -18.94 5.15 -20.91
C ASP A 55 -18.82 5.98 -19.62
N ARG A 56 -18.37 5.37 -18.52
CA ARG A 56 -18.13 6.09 -17.25
C ARG A 56 -17.00 7.10 -17.33
N HIS A 57 -15.96 6.80 -18.10
CA HIS A 57 -14.86 7.72 -18.36
C HIS A 57 -15.37 8.95 -19.11
N ASN A 58 -16.12 8.76 -20.20
CA ASN A 58 -16.71 9.85 -20.97
C ASN A 58 -17.66 10.71 -20.12
N GLN A 59 -18.50 10.11 -19.29
CA GLN A 59 -19.36 10.86 -18.35
C GLN A 59 -18.55 11.71 -17.37
N SER A 60 -17.40 11.21 -16.90
CA SER A 60 -16.51 11.94 -16.01
C SER A 60 -15.84 13.10 -16.74
N LEU A 61 -15.36 12.89 -17.96
CA LEU A 61 -14.77 13.94 -18.79
C LEU A 61 -15.79 15.04 -19.14
N THR A 62 -17.01 14.67 -19.53
CA THR A 62 -18.07 15.66 -19.78
C THR A 62 -18.37 16.50 -18.54
N CYS A 63 -18.32 15.89 -17.35
CA CYS A 63 -18.44 16.65 -16.10
C CYS A 63 -17.26 17.62 -15.92
N PHE A 64 -16.03 17.15 -16.11
CA PHE A 64 -14.84 17.99 -15.98
C PHE A 64 -14.89 19.16 -16.96
N GLU A 65 -15.22 18.92 -18.23
CA GLU A 65 -15.35 19.94 -19.26
C GLU A 65 -16.38 21.01 -18.88
N LYS A 66 -17.55 20.60 -18.37
CA LYS A 66 -18.62 21.52 -17.95
C LYS A 66 -18.16 22.51 -16.88
N TYR A 67 -17.33 22.08 -15.93
CA TYR A 67 -16.86 22.92 -14.82
C TYR A 67 -15.40 23.40 -14.99
N SER A 68 -14.74 23.06 -16.11
CA SER A 68 -13.33 23.37 -16.37
C SER A 68 -13.04 24.86 -16.57
N GLN A 69 -14.04 25.63 -17.03
CA GLN A 69 -13.94 27.08 -17.25
C GLN A 69 -14.31 27.90 -16.01
N GLY A 70 -14.76 27.24 -14.93
CA GLY A 70 -15.19 27.86 -13.68
C GLY A 70 -14.17 27.71 -12.55
N ASN A 71 -14.67 27.78 -11.31
CA ASN A 71 -13.87 27.52 -10.12
C ASN A 71 -13.67 26.01 -9.94
N TYR A 72 -12.42 25.54 -9.92
CA TYR A 72 -12.11 24.12 -9.73
C TYR A 72 -12.68 23.54 -8.42
N SER A 73 -12.93 24.36 -7.39
CA SER A 73 -13.60 23.90 -6.18
C SER A 73 -15.01 23.37 -6.46
N GLU A 74 -15.75 23.96 -7.42
CA GLU A 74 -17.08 23.50 -7.81
C GLU A 74 -16.98 22.20 -8.62
N LEU A 75 -16.01 22.10 -9.54
CA LEU A 75 -15.70 20.87 -10.27
C LEU A 75 -15.46 19.71 -9.32
N CYS A 76 -14.65 19.92 -8.27
CA CYS A 76 -14.34 18.88 -7.29
C CYS A 76 -15.56 18.39 -6.51
N VAL A 77 -16.57 19.25 -6.31
CA VAL A 77 -17.81 18.90 -5.61
C VAL A 77 -18.77 18.18 -6.56
N GLU A 78 -19.04 18.77 -7.71
CA GLU A 78 -20.04 18.30 -8.68
C GLU A 78 -19.59 17.00 -9.36
N CYS A 79 -18.31 16.89 -9.73
CA CYS A 79 -17.79 15.71 -10.44
C CYS A 79 -17.26 14.62 -9.52
N LYS A 80 -17.30 14.81 -8.19
CA LYS A 80 -16.81 13.85 -7.19
C LYS A 80 -17.41 12.47 -7.35
N THR A 81 -18.73 12.43 -7.54
CA THR A 81 -19.48 11.17 -7.62
C THR A 81 -19.11 10.41 -8.89
N SER A 82 -19.07 11.08 -10.04
CA SER A 82 -18.68 10.48 -11.32
C SER A 82 -17.25 9.94 -11.27
N TYR A 83 -16.31 10.75 -10.78
CA TYR A 83 -14.91 10.35 -10.61
C TYR A 83 -14.78 9.15 -9.65
N LYS A 84 -15.51 9.15 -8.53
CA LYS A 84 -15.48 8.04 -7.57
C LYS A 84 -15.99 6.75 -8.21
N VAL A 85 -17.10 6.79 -8.93
CA VAL A 85 -17.65 5.61 -9.63
C VAL A 85 -16.65 5.06 -10.64
N LEU A 86 -16.00 5.93 -11.42
CA LEU A 86 -14.96 5.54 -12.37
C LEU A 86 -13.75 4.90 -11.67
N ASN A 87 -13.26 5.52 -10.59
CA ASN A 87 -12.11 5.03 -9.83
C ASN A 87 -12.40 3.70 -9.13
N ASP A 88 -13.60 3.53 -8.59
CA ASP A 88 -14.05 2.28 -7.96
C ASP A 88 -14.21 1.17 -9.01
N LEU A 89 -14.72 1.49 -10.20
CA LEU A 89 -14.78 0.57 -11.34
C LEU A 89 -13.39 0.11 -11.76
N TYR A 90 -12.46 1.05 -11.98
CA TYR A 90 -11.07 0.73 -12.30
C TYR A 90 -10.42 -0.15 -11.22
N SER A 91 -10.63 0.19 -9.95
CA SER A 91 -10.08 -0.57 -8.82
C SER A 91 -10.64 -1.99 -8.76
N ASN A 92 -11.89 -2.20 -9.17
CA ASN A 92 -12.47 -3.54 -9.27
C ASN A 92 -11.91 -4.32 -10.46
N MET A 93 -11.69 -3.67 -11.61
CA MET A 93 -11.12 -4.30 -12.80
C MET A 93 -9.66 -4.72 -12.58
N SER A 94 -8.87 -3.89 -11.90
CA SER A 94 -7.41 -4.07 -11.71
C SER A 94 -7.03 -5.02 -10.56
N LYS A 95 -7.98 -5.55 -9.79
CA LYS A 95 -7.69 -6.34 -8.57
C LYS A 95 -6.79 -7.56 -8.78
N ASN A 96 -6.92 -8.25 -9.92
CA ASN A 96 -6.32 -9.57 -10.14
C ASN A 96 -5.54 -9.69 -11.46
N LYS A 97 -5.46 -8.63 -12.26
CA LYS A 97 -4.79 -8.65 -13.56
C LYS A 97 -4.39 -7.24 -14.01
N SER A 98 -3.35 -7.17 -14.83
CA SER A 98 -3.06 -6.04 -15.70
C SER A 98 -4.28 -5.74 -16.57
N LEU A 99 -4.56 -4.46 -16.79
CA LEU A 99 -5.61 -4.02 -17.71
C LEU A 99 -4.97 -3.66 -19.05
N CYS A 100 -5.78 -3.55 -20.09
CA CYS A 100 -5.24 -3.07 -21.35
C CYS A 100 -4.77 -1.62 -21.20
N ILE A 101 -3.73 -1.28 -21.94
CA ILE A 101 -3.06 0.02 -21.86
C ILE A 101 -4.03 1.21 -22.01
N ASP A 102 -5.04 1.10 -22.87
CA ASP A 102 -6.05 2.16 -23.08
C ASP A 102 -6.82 2.50 -21.80
N VAL A 103 -7.15 1.49 -20.98
CA VAL A 103 -7.86 1.68 -19.71
C VAL A 103 -6.93 2.28 -18.66
N GLU A 104 -5.68 1.80 -18.62
CA GLU A 104 -4.66 2.30 -17.70
C GLU A 104 -4.31 3.76 -17.99
N ASP A 105 -4.07 4.12 -19.24
CA ASP A 105 -3.74 5.47 -19.68
C ASP A 105 -4.89 6.45 -19.46
N ALA A 106 -6.13 6.04 -19.79
CA ALA A 106 -7.31 6.84 -19.54
C ALA A 106 -7.47 7.15 -18.04
N MET A 107 -7.33 6.14 -17.18
CA MET A 107 -7.43 6.34 -15.73
C MET A 107 -6.26 7.15 -15.18
N ASN A 108 -5.04 6.93 -15.68
CA ASN A 108 -3.84 7.64 -15.24
C ASN A 108 -3.94 9.15 -15.57
N SER A 109 -4.32 9.47 -16.81
CA SER A 109 -4.59 10.85 -17.24
C SER A 109 -5.73 11.50 -16.43
N THR A 110 -6.80 10.75 -16.16
CA THR A 110 -7.92 11.23 -15.33
C THR A 110 -7.48 11.52 -13.89
N ARG A 111 -6.69 10.63 -13.27
CA ARG A 111 -6.14 10.81 -11.92
C ARG A 111 -5.18 11.99 -11.85
N TYR A 112 -4.34 12.16 -12.86
CA TYR A 112 -3.45 13.30 -12.97
C TYR A 112 -4.25 14.60 -13.03
N SER A 113 -5.26 14.67 -13.88
CA SER A 113 -6.16 15.83 -13.97
C SER A 113 -6.86 16.10 -12.64
N TRP A 114 -7.47 15.07 -12.04
CA TRP A 114 -8.17 15.19 -10.75
C TRP A 114 -7.27 15.69 -9.62
N SER A 115 -6.06 15.15 -9.50
CA SER A 115 -5.17 15.43 -8.36
C SER A 115 -4.24 16.62 -8.58
N LYS A 116 -3.66 16.78 -9.76
CA LYS A 116 -2.62 17.79 -10.04
C LYS A 116 -3.16 19.02 -10.74
N VAL A 117 -4.09 18.85 -11.68
CA VAL A 117 -4.65 19.98 -12.44
C VAL A 117 -5.74 20.68 -11.62
N TYR A 118 -6.72 19.91 -11.11
CA TYR A 118 -7.85 20.45 -10.37
C TYR A 118 -7.66 20.48 -8.85
N ASN A 119 -6.61 19.82 -8.34
CA ASN A 119 -6.31 19.73 -6.91
C ASN A 119 -7.48 19.22 -6.05
N CYS A 120 -8.28 18.29 -6.60
CA CYS A 120 -9.45 17.71 -5.94
C CYS A 120 -9.10 16.56 -4.98
N SER A 121 -7.82 16.24 -4.80
CA SER A 121 -7.39 15.22 -3.85
C SER A 121 -7.59 15.73 -2.43
N LEU A 122 -8.51 15.10 -1.70
CA LEU A 122 -8.71 15.35 -0.28
C LEU A 122 -7.53 14.74 0.50
N THR A 123 -6.79 15.56 1.23
CA THR A 123 -5.96 15.09 2.32
C THR A 123 -6.87 14.52 3.39
N ARG A 124 -6.85 13.20 3.58
CA ARG A 124 -7.59 12.58 4.68
C ARG A 124 -6.93 13.00 5.98
N GLU A 125 -7.53 13.94 6.71
CA GLU A 125 -7.00 14.44 7.98
C GLU A 125 -7.23 13.43 9.12
N GLU A 126 -6.54 12.29 9.06
CA GLU A 126 -6.45 11.34 10.19
C GLU A 126 -5.31 11.71 11.15
N ASN A 127 -4.76 12.93 11.03
CA ASN A 127 -3.58 13.35 11.77
C ASN A 127 -3.83 13.32 13.28
N VAL A 128 -5.00 13.76 13.73
CA VAL A 128 -5.35 13.84 15.16
C VAL A 128 -5.38 12.47 15.84
N PRO A 129 -6.16 11.47 15.37
CA PRO A 129 -6.17 10.15 16.00
C PRO A 129 -4.80 9.45 15.91
N VAL A 130 -4.08 9.61 14.80
CA VAL A 130 -2.74 9.00 14.63
C VAL A 130 -1.73 9.59 15.62
N ILE A 131 -1.70 10.92 15.80
CA ILE A 131 -0.82 11.59 16.77
C ILE A 131 -1.19 11.18 18.19
N ALA A 132 -2.49 11.11 18.53
CA ALA A 132 -2.94 10.75 19.86
C ALA A 132 -2.53 9.31 20.24
N VAL A 133 -2.78 8.33 19.37
CA VAL A 133 -2.40 6.93 19.61
C VAL A 133 -0.88 6.77 19.68
N SER A 134 -0.15 7.41 18.77
CA SER A 134 1.32 7.35 18.74
C SER A 134 1.95 7.94 20.00
N SER A 135 1.46 9.10 20.45
CA SER A 135 1.96 9.73 21.68
C SER A 135 1.66 8.87 22.91
N PHE A 136 0.45 8.32 23.04
CA PHE A 136 0.10 7.43 24.14
C PHE A 136 1.03 6.21 24.22
N MET A 137 1.28 5.55 23.08
CA MET A 137 2.20 4.41 23.01
C MET A 137 3.63 4.75 23.43
N LEU A 138 4.11 5.96 23.14
CA LEU A 138 5.44 6.43 23.56
C LEU A 138 5.53 6.74 25.06
N PHE A 139 4.44 7.16 25.70
CA PHE A 139 4.42 7.44 27.14
C PHE A 139 4.28 6.19 28.02
N LEU A 140 3.71 5.10 27.49
CA LEU A 140 3.54 3.84 28.24
C LEU A 140 4.87 3.29 28.81
N PRO A 141 5.99 3.19 28.06
CA PRO A 141 7.28 2.78 28.61
C PRO A 141 7.78 3.72 29.71
N LEU A 142 7.65 5.03 29.53
CA LEU A 142 8.11 6.01 30.52
C LEU A 142 7.37 5.84 31.85
N ILE A 143 6.04 5.71 31.79
CA ILE A 143 5.20 5.48 32.97
C ILE A 143 5.52 4.13 33.62
N PHE A 144 5.76 3.08 32.81
CA PHE A 144 6.14 1.77 33.31
C PHE A 144 7.47 1.82 34.08
N TYR A 145 8.52 2.45 33.53
CA TYR A 145 9.80 2.54 34.22
C TYR A 145 9.74 3.44 35.46
N LEU A 146 9.02 4.57 35.41
CA LEU A 146 8.83 5.44 36.57
C LEU A 146 8.04 4.76 37.69
N SER A 147 6.98 4.03 37.36
CA SER A 147 6.18 3.30 38.35
C SER A 147 6.99 2.18 39.02
N ASN A 148 7.79 1.43 38.26
CA ASN A 148 8.71 0.43 38.82
C ASN A 148 9.76 1.06 39.74
N TYR A 149 10.33 2.21 39.36
CA TYR A 149 11.32 2.92 40.19
C TYR A 149 10.72 3.36 41.53
N LEU A 150 9.55 4.03 41.52
CA LEU A 150 8.87 4.47 42.74
C LEU A 150 8.44 3.31 43.64
N HIS A 151 7.97 2.20 43.05
CA HIS A 151 7.55 1.02 43.81
C HIS A 151 8.74 0.22 44.39
N SER A 152 9.92 0.30 43.76
CA SER A 152 11.14 -0.38 44.23
C SER A 152 11.69 0.21 45.54
N GLU A 153 11.66 1.53 45.70
CA GLU A 153 12.10 2.23 46.92
C GLU A 153 11.32 1.80 48.17
N GLN A 154 10.05 1.41 48.02
CA GLN A 154 9.20 0.96 49.14
C GLN A 154 9.48 -0.50 49.56
N LYS A 155 10.23 -1.28 48.78
CA LYS A 155 10.65 -2.66 49.11
C LYS A 155 12.05 -2.74 49.74
N LYS A 156 12.54 -1.68 50.39
CA LYS A 156 13.68 -1.78 51.32
C LYS A 156 13.31 -2.78 52.42
N ARG A 157 13.77 -4.03 52.25
CA ARG A 157 13.51 -5.17 53.13
C ARG A 157 13.68 -4.72 54.57
N LYS A 158 12.63 -4.81 55.39
CA LYS A 158 12.80 -4.76 56.84
C LYS A 158 13.78 -5.87 57.19
N LEU A 159 15.01 -5.52 57.53
CA LEU A 159 15.98 -6.45 58.11
C LEU A 159 15.31 -7.00 59.37
N MET A 160 14.78 -8.21 59.29
CA MET A 160 14.34 -8.93 60.49
C MET A 160 15.60 -9.24 61.28
N HIS A 161 15.89 -8.40 62.27
CA HIS A 161 16.97 -8.66 63.20
C HIS A 161 16.69 -10.00 63.88
N PRO A 162 17.61 -10.99 63.79
CA PRO A 162 17.41 -12.25 64.49
C PRO A 162 17.38 -11.96 66.00
N LYS A 163 16.28 -12.34 66.67
CA LYS A 163 16.19 -12.30 68.13
C LYS A 163 17.16 -13.35 68.68
N ARG A 164 18.33 -12.91 69.13
CA ARG A 164 19.26 -13.77 69.88
C ARG A 164 18.57 -14.20 71.19
N ALA A 165 18.51 -15.50 71.46
CA ALA A 165 18.03 -16.01 72.75
C ALA A 165 18.94 -15.49 73.88
N LYS A 166 18.35 -15.04 74.99
CA LYS A 166 19.10 -14.62 76.18
C LYS A 166 19.82 -15.84 76.76
N SER A 167 21.14 -15.77 76.89
CA SER A 167 21.92 -16.75 77.65
C SER A 167 21.64 -16.57 79.14
N SER A 168 21.04 -17.59 79.77
CA SER A 168 20.92 -17.68 81.22
C SER A 168 22.31 -17.94 81.81
N HIS A 169 22.96 -16.92 82.37
CA HIS A 169 24.01 -17.14 83.36
C HIS A 169 23.33 -17.36 84.71
N SER A 170 23.06 -18.62 85.03
CA SER A 170 22.83 -19.03 86.41
C SER A 170 24.09 -18.72 87.21
N LEU A 171 23.96 -17.87 88.24
CA LEU A 171 24.97 -17.65 89.26
C LEU A 171 25.34 -18.99 89.91
N MET A 172 26.45 -19.59 89.47
CA MET A 172 27.05 -20.73 90.16
C MET A 172 28.02 -20.18 91.20
N ASN A 173 27.58 -20.27 92.45
CA ASN A 173 28.30 -19.89 93.66
C ASN A 173 29.47 -20.86 93.87
N ILE A 174 30.71 -20.37 93.83
CA ILE A 174 31.86 -21.06 94.42
C ILE A 174 32.62 -20.02 95.23
N GLN A 175 32.38 -20.05 96.54
CA GLN A 175 33.13 -19.35 97.55
C GLN A 175 33.81 -20.43 98.40
N ASP A 176 35.13 -20.55 98.27
CA ASP A 176 36.04 -21.22 99.20
C ASP A 176 37.47 -20.90 98.73
N LYS A 177 38.49 -20.63 99.54
CA LYS A 177 38.63 -20.20 100.94
C LYS A 177 40.14 -19.86 101.07
N TYR A 178 40.43 -18.78 101.79
CA TYR A 178 41.71 -18.37 102.41
C TYR A 178 42.91 -19.33 102.36
N SER A 179 44.08 -18.82 101.96
CA SER A 179 45.20 -18.39 102.84
C SER A 179 46.47 -18.10 102.04
#